data_AF-A0A3Q2Q0Z7-F1
#
_entry.id   AF-A0A3Q2Q0Z7-F1
#
_cell.length_a   1.000
_cell.length_b   1.000
_cell.length_c   1.000
_cell.angle_alpha   90.00
_cell.angle_beta   90.00
_cell.angle_gamma   90.00
#
_symmetry.space_group_name_H-M   'P 1'
#
loop_
_entity.id
_entity.type
_entity.pdbx_description
1 polymer ?
#
loop_
_entity_poly.entity_id
_entity_poly.type
_entity_poly.pdbx_seq_one_letter_code
_entity_poly.pdbx_strand_id
1 'polypeptide(L)'
;VYERYCQNKPCSELLWRQCSDSPFFQECQKKLDHKLGLDSYLLKPIQRLTKYQLLLKELLKHCVEAQYRCELQEALDSMLELLKSVNDSMHQIAITGYPGDISQLGRIILQGSFSVWISHKRAAVRMKELARFKPMQRHLFLYEHALLFCKRRDEDSHDSFYSFKSCLRMSTVAITETVKGDVKKFEICYSGREVVYIVQAPTVEVKVAWLNEIQKILANPQKLRQGFYHLSYGPREGPLSSEACRLRGPYPLSVPSRSPRSLWTLSGGSVRSSSGPRRWDVSHWTVPQVWQASAGQCRD
;
A
#
# COMPACT_ATOMS: atom_id res chain seq x y z
N VAL A 1 -7.91 11.22 4.64
CA VAL A 1 -7.43 12.34 3.79
C VAL A 1 -6.11 12.01 3.11
N TYR A 2 -5.03 11.71 3.85
CA TYR A 2 -3.72 11.40 3.27
C TYR A 2 -3.73 10.18 2.34
N GLU A 3 -4.47 9.13 2.68
CA GLU A 3 -4.64 7.96 1.81
C GLU A 3 -5.12 8.32 0.40
N ARG A 4 -6.25 9.03 0.32
CA ARG A 4 -6.82 9.50 -0.96
C ARG A 4 -5.83 10.38 -1.74
N TYR A 5 -5.08 11.24 -1.04
CA TYR A 5 -4.06 12.07 -1.69
C TYR A 5 -2.93 11.23 -2.27
N CYS A 6 -2.43 10.26 -1.52
CA CYS A 6 -1.34 9.38 -1.93
C CYS A 6 -1.76 8.49 -3.11
N GLN A 7 -2.96 7.90 -3.06
CA GLN A 7 -3.51 7.10 -4.16
C GLN A 7 -3.64 7.89 -5.46
N ASN A 8 -3.99 9.18 -5.37
CA ASN A 8 -4.14 10.05 -6.53
C ASN A 8 -2.82 10.65 -7.03
N LYS A 9 -1.74 10.61 -6.24
CA LYS A 9 -0.46 11.26 -6.60
C LYS A 9 0.13 10.72 -7.92
N PRO A 10 0.17 9.40 -8.19
CA PRO A 10 0.65 8.89 -9.48
C PRO A 10 -0.17 9.41 -10.67
N CYS A 11 -1.50 9.47 -10.54
CA CYS A 11 -2.36 10.05 -11.58
C CYS A 11 -2.07 11.54 -11.80
N SER A 12 -1.86 12.29 -10.73
CA SER A 12 -1.45 13.71 -10.80
C SER A 12 -0.08 13.88 -11.46
N GLU A 13 0.88 12.98 -11.23
CA GLU A 13 2.19 13.01 -11.87
C GLU A 13 2.11 12.71 -13.36
N LEU A 14 1.32 11.71 -13.75
CA LEU A 14 1.07 11.38 -15.16
C LEU A 14 0.46 12.57 -15.90
N LEU A 15 -0.51 13.25 -15.29
CA LEU A 15 -1.09 14.46 -15.86
C LEU A 15 -0.05 15.58 -15.95
N TRP A 16 0.73 15.80 -14.89
CA TRP A 16 1.77 16.83 -14.87
C TRP A 16 2.80 16.65 -15.99
N ARG A 17 3.24 15.41 -16.26
CA ARG A 17 4.15 15.11 -17.38
C ARG A 17 3.61 15.55 -18.74
N GLN A 18 2.29 15.62 -18.91
CA GLN A 18 1.65 16.03 -20.17
C GLN A 18 1.42 17.54 -20.26
N CYS A 19 1.36 18.26 -19.14
CA CYS A 19 0.93 19.66 -19.12
C CYS A 19 1.85 20.63 -18.36
N SER A 20 3.01 20.17 -17.89
CA SER A 20 3.96 20.97 -17.11
C SER A 20 4.45 22.23 -17.85
N ASP A 21 4.61 22.16 -19.17
CA ASP A 21 5.05 23.29 -20.02
C ASP A 21 3.92 24.28 -20.38
N SER A 22 2.70 24.07 -19.86
CA SER A 22 1.57 24.95 -20.15
C SER A 22 1.84 26.39 -19.66
N PRO A 23 1.61 27.42 -20.50
CA PRO A 23 1.77 28.82 -20.11
C PRO A 23 0.96 29.21 -18.87
N PHE A 24 -0.16 28.54 -18.63
CA PHE A 24 -1.00 28.74 -17.45
C PHE A 24 -0.21 28.56 -16.14
N PHE A 25 0.54 27.45 -16.00
CA PHE A 25 1.29 27.18 -14.77
C PHE A 25 2.48 28.12 -14.62
N GLN A 26 3.14 28.47 -15.72
CA GLN A 26 4.26 29.42 -15.71
C GLN A 26 3.81 30.82 -15.27
N GLU A 27 2.65 31.28 -15.74
CA GLU A 27 2.08 32.57 -15.35
C GLU A 27 1.66 32.57 -13.87
N CYS A 28 1.01 31.50 -13.40
CA CYS A 28 0.69 31.33 -11.98
C CYS A 28 1.96 31.33 -11.11
N GLN A 29 3.02 30.65 -11.52
CA GLN A 29 4.29 30.60 -10.79
C GLN A 29 4.93 32.00 -10.68
N LYS A 30 4.96 32.77 -11.77
CA LYS A 30 5.47 34.14 -11.78
C LYS A 30 4.63 35.08 -10.90
N LYS A 31 3.30 34.99 -10.98
CA LYS A 31 2.38 35.81 -10.15
C LYS A 31 2.56 35.58 -8.65
N LEU A 32 2.93 34.36 -8.25
CA LEU A 32 3.17 33.99 -6.85
C LEU A 32 4.64 34.14 -6.42
N ASP A 33 5.54 34.57 -7.31
CA ASP A 33 6.99 34.64 -7.08
C ASP A 33 7.60 33.33 -6.54
N HIS A 34 7.14 32.20 -7.08
CA HIS A 34 7.58 30.88 -6.63
C HIS A 34 8.84 30.40 -7.36
N LYS A 35 9.85 29.99 -6.59
CA LYS A 35 11.11 29.43 -7.13
C LYS A 35 10.99 28.00 -7.67
N LEU A 36 10.06 27.22 -7.13
CA LEU A 36 9.84 25.81 -7.48
C LEU A 36 8.57 25.64 -8.32
N GLY A 37 8.53 24.59 -9.15
CA GLY A 37 7.35 24.19 -9.90
C GLY A 37 6.22 23.67 -9.01
N LEU A 38 4.98 23.63 -9.54
CA LEU A 38 3.80 23.19 -8.80
C LEU A 38 3.93 21.76 -8.26
N ASP A 39 4.53 20.86 -9.03
CA ASP A 39 4.82 19.47 -8.66
C ASP A 39 5.58 19.34 -7.34
N SER A 40 6.55 20.23 -7.09
CA SER A 40 7.32 20.29 -5.85
C SER A 40 6.43 20.62 -4.64
N TYR A 41 5.39 21.43 -4.84
CA TYR A 41 4.40 21.74 -3.78
C TYR A 41 3.40 20.60 -3.58
N LEU A 42 3.01 19.91 -4.66
CA LEU A 42 2.14 18.72 -4.60
C LEU A 42 2.82 17.53 -3.91
N LEU A 43 4.13 17.55 -3.75
CA LEU A 43 4.82 16.53 -2.97
C LEU A 43 4.77 16.77 -1.45
N LYS A 44 4.48 18.01 -1.01
CA LYS A 44 4.55 18.42 0.40
C LYS A 44 3.61 17.62 1.33
N PRO A 45 2.37 17.25 0.97
CA PRO A 45 1.52 16.46 1.86
C PRO A 45 2.12 15.09 2.18
N ILE A 46 2.71 14.42 1.20
CA ILE A 46 3.38 13.13 1.40
C ILE A 46 4.62 13.30 2.28
N GLN A 47 5.44 14.31 2.00
CA GLN A 47 6.60 14.63 2.85
C GLN A 47 6.19 15.00 4.28
N ARG A 48 5.04 15.67 4.45
CA ARG A 48 4.55 16.05 5.77
C ARG A 48 4.08 14.84 6.56
N LEU A 49 3.39 13.92 5.91
CA LEU A 49 2.94 12.66 6.51
C LEU A 49 4.12 11.86 7.09
N THR A 50 5.21 11.72 6.33
CA THR A 50 6.39 10.95 6.78
C THR A 50 7.22 11.65 7.85
N LYS A 51 7.05 12.97 8.03
CA LYS A 51 7.74 13.75 9.07
C LYS A 51 7.12 13.62 10.46
N TYR A 52 5.82 13.37 10.58
CA TYR A 52 5.16 13.36 11.90
C TYR A 52 5.76 12.32 12.85
N GLN A 53 6.04 11.10 12.38
CA GLN A 53 6.67 10.08 13.22
C GLN A 53 8.09 10.45 13.66
N LEU A 54 8.84 11.20 12.84
CA LEU A 54 10.18 11.69 13.22
C LEU A 54 10.08 12.74 14.33
N LEU A 55 9.14 13.67 14.21
CA LEU A 55 8.91 14.71 15.21
C LEU A 55 8.42 14.10 16.53
N LEU A 56 7.51 13.14 16.48
CA LEU A 56 7.03 12.42 17.66
C LEU A 56 8.15 11.62 18.33
N LYS A 57 9.01 10.93 17.56
CA LYS A 57 10.21 10.26 18.10
C LYS A 57 11.15 11.24 18.79
N GLU A 58 11.40 12.40 18.18
CA GLU A 58 12.28 13.40 18.77
C GLU A 58 11.67 13.99 20.05
N LEU A 59 10.37 14.29 20.07
CA LEU A 59 9.66 14.73 21.28
C LEU A 59 9.73 13.68 22.39
N LEU A 60 9.48 12.42 22.06
CA LEU A 60 9.55 11.31 23.01
C LEU A 60 10.96 11.15 23.60
N LYS A 61 12.01 11.41 22.82
CA LYS A 61 13.39 11.34 23.29
C LYS A 61 13.69 12.36 24.40
N HIS A 62 13.09 13.55 24.33
CA HIS A 62 13.31 14.65 25.30
C HIS A 62 12.25 14.73 26.39
N CYS A 63 11.19 13.90 26.34
CA CYS A 63 10.15 13.86 27.36
C CYS A 63 10.61 13.05 28.58
N VAL A 64 10.65 13.71 29.75
CA VAL A 64 11.12 13.16 31.02
C VAL A 64 9.96 12.66 31.88
N GLU A 65 8.79 13.29 31.78
CA GLU A 65 7.61 12.92 32.55
C GLU A 65 7.01 11.61 32.03
N ALA A 66 6.92 10.60 32.92
CA ALA A 66 6.42 9.27 32.58
C ALA A 66 4.97 9.28 32.04
N GLN A 67 4.13 10.18 32.56
CA GLN A 67 2.74 10.33 32.13
C GLN A 67 2.65 10.72 30.64
N TYR A 68 3.41 11.75 30.22
CA TYR A 68 3.39 12.22 28.83
C TYR A 68 4.14 11.30 27.86
N ARG A 69 5.14 10.53 28.34
CA ARG A 69 5.81 9.51 27.52
C ARG A 69 4.84 8.44 27.01
N CYS A 70 3.90 8.00 27.84
CA CYS A 70 2.92 6.97 27.43
C CYS A 70 2.05 7.48 26.28
N GLU A 71 1.46 8.67 26.45
CA GLU A 71 0.62 9.31 25.43
C GLU A 71 1.40 9.61 24.13
N LEU A 72 2.65 10.07 24.25
CA LEU A 72 3.53 10.30 23.08
C LEU A 72 3.89 9.01 22.35
N GLN A 73 4.12 7.92 23.09
CA GLN A 73 4.39 6.61 22.49
C GLN A 73 3.17 6.09 21.74
N GLU A 74 1.97 6.18 22.32
CA GLU A 74 0.72 5.81 21.65
C GLU A 74 0.45 6.65 20.40
N ALA A 75 0.72 7.97 20.45
CA ALA A 75 0.61 8.84 19.30
C ALA A 75 1.62 8.48 18.19
N LEU A 76 2.85 8.12 18.56
CA LEU A 76 3.86 7.64 17.62
C LEU A 76 3.43 6.34 16.96
N ASP A 77 2.96 5.37 17.74
CA ASP A 77 2.51 4.08 17.23
C ASP A 77 1.31 4.25 16.28
N SER A 78 0.34 5.08 16.65
CA SER A 78 -0.80 5.45 15.79
C SER A 78 -0.34 6.10 14.46
N MET A 79 0.67 6.98 14.51
CA MET A 79 1.21 7.61 13.31
C MET A 79 1.96 6.62 12.42
N LEU A 80 2.68 5.66 13.00
CA LEU A 80 3.34 4.57 12.28
C LEU A 80 2.32 3.62 11.63
N GLU A 81 1.23 3.31 12.34
CA GLU A 81 0.10 2.54 11.80
C GLU A 81 -0.57 3.26 10.62
N LEU A 82 -0.78 4.58 10.71
CA LEU A 82 -1.33 5.38 9.61
C LEU A 82 -0.41 5.33 8.38
N LEU A 83 0.90 5.52 8.56
CA LEU A 83 1.88 5.44 7.48
C LEU A 83 1.85 4.07 6.80
N LYS A 84 1.82 3.00 7.60
CA LYS A 84 1.71 1.64 7.12
C LYS A 84 0.41 1.43 6.34
N SER A 85 -0.72 1.87 6.88
CA SER A 85 -2.03 1.74 6.24
C SER A 85 -2.12 2.47 4.91
N VAL A 86 -1.60 3.71 4.83
CA VAL A 86 -1.53 4.46 3.57
C VAL A 86 -0.65 3.74 2.56
N ASN A 87 0.50 3.22 2.98
CA ASN A 87 1.37 2.45 2.10
C ASN A 87 0.71 1.16 1.58
N ASP A 88 0.05 0.41 2.47
CA ASP A 88 -0.63 -0.82 2.10
C ASP A 88 -1.77 -0.54 1.11
N SER A 89 -2.49 0.57 1.31
CA SER A 89 -3.53 1.04 0.39
C SER A 89 -2.97 1.36 -1.01
N MET A 90 -1.75 1.87 -1.12
CA MET A 90 -1.06 2.04 -2.42
C MET A 90 -0.82 0.70 -3.12
N HIS A 91 -0.44 -0.33 -2.38
CA HIS A 91 -0.27 -1.66 -2.96
C HIS A 91 -1.60 -2.31 -3.32
N GLN A 92 -2.66 -2.07 -2.54
CA GLN A 92 -4.01 -2.57 -2.81
C GLN A 92 -4.52 -2.11 -4.19
N ILE A 93 -4.41 -0.82 -4.50
CA ILE A 93 -4.86 -0.27 -5.79
C ILE A 93 -4.03 -0.79 -6.98
N ALA A 94 -2.82 -1.28 -6.73
CA ALA A 94 -1.96 -1.89 -7.74
C ALA A 94 -2.29 -3.36 -8.03
N ILE A 95 -3.24 -3.97 -7.29
CA ILE A 95 -3.73 -5.33 -7.54
C ILE A 95 -4.74 -5.31 -8.68
N THR A 96 -4.48 -6.12 -9.70
CA THR A 96 -5.30 -6.26 -10.91
C THR A 96 -5.82 -7.68 -11.08
N GLY A 97 -6.99 -7.82 -11.71
CA GLY A 97 -7.59 -9.12 -12.05
C GLY A 97 -8.25 -9.86 -10.90
N TYR A 98 -8.52 -9.20 -9.76
CA TYR A 98 -9.32 -9.79 -8.68
C TYR A 98 -10.81 -9.79 -9.07
N PRO A 99 -11.50 -10.95 -9.02
CA PRO A 99 -12.92 -11.05 -9.38
C PRO A 99 -13.80 -10.61 -8.19
N GLY A 100 -13.88 -9.30 -7.95
CA GLY A 100 -14.71 -8.73 -6.90
C GLY A 100 -14.17 -7.41 -6.38
N ASP A 101 -14.73 -6.95 -5.27
CA ASP A 101 -14.29 -5.75 -4.58
C ASP A 101 -13.28 -6.11 -3.48
N ILE A 102 -12.02 -5.69 -3.69
CA ILE A 102 -10.91 -5.95 -2.76
C ILE A 102 -11.14 -5.25 -1.41
N SER A 103 -11.86 -4.12 -1.39
CA SER A 103 -12.11 -3.38 -0.15
C SER A 103 -12.93 -4.17 0.87
N GLN A 104 -13.71 -5.15 0.41
CA GLN A 104 -14.53 -6.02 1.26
C GLN A 104 -13.71 -7.08 2.01
N LEU A 105 -12.42 -7.23 1.68
CA LEU A 105 -11.53 -8.19 2.34
C LEU A 105 -11.05 -7.68 3.72
N GLY A 106 -11.35 -6.43 4.05
CA GLY A 106 -10.94 -5.74 5.27
C GLY A 106 -9.65 -4.96 5.07
N ARG A 107 -9.00 -4.56 6.17
CA ARG A 107 -7.68 -3.89 6.08
C ARG A 107 -6.57 -4.88 5.78
N ILE A 108 -5.53 -4.43 5.07
CA ILE A 108 -4.27 -5.17 4.93
C ILE A 108 -3.54 -5.17 6.28
N ILE A 109 -3.18 -6.35 6.74
CA ILE A 109 -2.42 -6.57 7.98
C ILE A 109 -0.94 -6.73 7.66
N LEU A 110 -0.59 -7.59 6.69
CA LEU A 110 0.78 -7.80 6.24
C LEU A 110 0.83 -7.99 4.72
N GLN A 111 1.95 -7.61 4.11
CA GLN A 111 2.27 -7.94 2.73
C GLN A 111 3.76 -8.25 2.58
N GLY A 112 4.10 -9.06 1.58
CA GLY A 112 5.47 -9.51 1.38
C GLY A 112 5.62 -10.51 0.25
N SER A 113 6.85 -10.64 -0.23
CA SER A 113 7.22 -11.58 -1.30
C SER A 113 7.76 -12.89 -0.72
N PHE A 114 7.27 -14.01 -1.24
CA PHE A 114 7.55 -15.35 -0.78
C PHE A 114 7.80 -16.32 -1.93
N SER A 115 8.61 -17.34 -1.66
CA SER A 115 8.71 -18.54 -2.48
C SER A 115 7.61 -19.52 -2.05
N VAL A 116 6.71 -19.89 -2.97
CA VAL A 116 5.53 -20.73 -2.67
C VAL A 116 5.54 -22.00 -3.52
N TRP A 117 5.36 -23.15 -2.86
CA TRP A 117 5.08 -24.43 -3.51
C TRP A 117 3.63 -24.82 -3.22
N ILE A 118 2.98 -25.48 -4.19
CA ILE A 118 1.60 -25.95 -4.04
C ILE A 118 1.62 -27.48 -4.12
N SER A 119 1.05 -28.13 -3.11
CA SER A 119 0.89 -29.57 -3.04
C SER A 119 -0.59 -29.93 -2.90
N HIS A 120 -1.06 -30.89 -3.70
CA HIS A 120 -2.44 -31.37 -3.69
C HIS A 120 -2.48 -32.82 -3.21
N LYS A 121 -3.22 -33.11 -2.12
CA LYS A 121 -3.25 -34.45 -1.52
C LYS A 121 -3.91 -35.54 -2.38
N ARG A 122 -4.75 -35.20 -3.36
CA ARG A 122 -5.47 -36.17 -4.21
C ARG A 122 -4.71 -36.63 -5.47
N ALA A 123 -3.51 -36.11 -5.73
CA ALA A 123 -2.75 -36.50 -6.93
C ALA A 123 -1.76 -37.64 -6.63
N ALA A 124 -2.27 -38.83 -6.30
CA ALA A 124 -1.49 -40.08 -6.39
C ALA A 124 -1.18 -40.48 -7.85
N VAL A 125 -1.60 -39.69 -8.84
CA VAL A 125 -1.41 -40.01 -10.25
C VAL A 125 -0.81 -38.82 -10.98
N ARG A 126 0.44 -39.05 -11.43
CA ARG A 126 1.19 -38.48 -12.56
C ARG A 126 2.53 -37.91 -12.15
N MET A 127 3.51 -38.80 -12.24
CA MET A 127 4.95 -38.63 -12.38
C MET A 127 5.31 -37.78 -13.64
N LYS A 128 4.64 -36.63 -13.84
CA LYS A 128 4.77 -35.82 -15.07
C LYS A 128 4.71 -34.31 -14.83
N GLU A 129 5.22 -33.83 -13.70
CA GLU A 129 5.60 -32.43 -13.57
C GLU A 129 7.00 -32.30 -12.95
N LEU A 130 8.03 -32.41 -13.80
CA LEU A 130 9.36 -31.91 -13.46
C LEU A 130 9.36 -30.39 -13.20
N ALA A 131 8.32 -29.66 -13.63
CA ALA A 131 8.13 -28.23 -13.36
C ALA A 131 7.69 -27.90 -11.92
N ARG A 132 7.26 -28.89 -11.12
CA ARG A 132 6.64 -28.70 -9.78
C ARG A 132 7.63 -28.48 -8.63
N PHE A 133 8.93 -28.67 -8.85
CA PHE A 133 9.96 -28.47 -7.81
C PHE A 133 10.43 -27.02 -7.68
N LYS A 134 10.20 -26.19 -8.71
CA LYS A 134 10.61 -24.78 -8.68
C LYS A 134 9.58 -23.96 -7.89
N PRO A 135 9.99 -23.26 -6.81
CA PRO A 135 9.09 -22.37 -6.10
C PRO A 135 8.55 -21.30 -7.05
N MET A 136 7.27 -21.00 -6.89
CA MET A 136 6.64 -19.86 -7.53
C MET A 136 6.89 -18.62 -6.68
N GLN A 137 7.41 -17.55 -7.28
CA GLN A 137 7.43 -16.25 -6.59
C GLN A 137 6.00 -15.71 -6.51
N ARG A 138 5.57 -15.42 -5.28
CA ARG A 138 4.25 -14.84 -4.99
C ARG A 138 4.40 -13.70 -4.00
N HIS A 139 3.71 -12.62 -4.28
CA HIS A 139 3.51 -11.55 -3.32
C HIS A 139 2.18 -11.81 -2.63
N LEU A 140 2.21 -11.97 -1.30
CA LEU A 140 1.05 -12.30 -0.49
C LEU A 140 0.53 -11.03 0.16
N PHE A 141 -0.78 -10.89 0.22
CA PHE A 141 -1.47 -9.85 0.98
C PHE A 141 -2.37 -10.53 2.00
N LEU A 142 -2.06 -10.37 3.29
CA LEU A 142 -2.88 -10.83 4.40
C LEU A 142 -3.87 -9.73 4.76
N TYR A 143 -5.14 -9.97 4.49
CA TYR A 143 -6.26 -9.14 4.92
C TYR A 143 -6.93 -9.75 6.16
N GLU A 144 -7.83 -8.99 6.79
CA GLU A 144 -8.62 -9.47 7.93
C GLU A 144 -9.50 -10.68 7.60
N HIS A 145 -10.03 -10.76 6.37
CA HIS A 145 -10.96 -11.82 5.98
C HIS A 145 -10.41 -12.78 4.90
N ALA A 146 -9.27 -12.46 4.29
CA ALA A 146 -8.68 -13.29 3.25
C ALA A 146 -7.15 -13.18 3.14
N LEU A 147 -6.53 -14.20 2.56
CA LEU A 147 -5.13 -14.21 2.14
C LEU A 147 -5.07 -14.27 0.60
N LEU A 148 -4.54 -13.23 -0.01
CA LEU A 148 -4.41 -13.12 -1.46
C LEU A 148 -3.00 -13.49 -1.89
N PHE A 149 -2.92 -14.23 -2.99
CA PHE A 149 -1.70 -14.57 -3.69
C PHE A 149 -1.68 -13.83 -5.01
N CYS A 150 -0.65 -13.03 -5.20
CA CYS A 150 -0.43 -12.27 -6.41
C CYS A 150 0.93 -12.61 -7.04
N LYS A 151 1.07 -12.41 -8.34
CA LYS A 151 2.36 -12.38 -9.04
C LYS A 151 2.74 -10.91 -9.23
N ARG A 152 3.88 -10.48 -8.68
CA ARG A 152 4.42 -9.15 -8.95
C ARG A 152 4.82 -9.07 -10.43
N ARG A 153 4.41 -8.00 -11.11
CA ARG A 153 4.91 -7.58 -12.42
C ARG A 153 5.81 -6.39 -12.19
N ASP A 154 7.06 -6.54 -12.57
CA ASP A 154 7.97 -5.43 -12.70
C ASP A 154 7.84 -4.99 -14.16
N GLU A 155 7.05 -3.94 -14.41
CA GLU A 155 7.19 -3.21 -15.67
C GLU A 155 8.37 -2.23 -15.52
N ASP A 156 8.93 -1.74 -16.62
CA ASP A 156 10.06 -0.79 -16.64
C ASP A 156 9.76 0.57 -15.95
N SER A 157 8.56 0.74 -15.40
CA SER A 157 8.14 1.89 -14.60
C SER A 157 8.34 1.64 -13.10
N HIS A 158 8.54 2.70 -12.34
CA HIS A 158 8.78 2.66 -10.89
C HIS A 158 7.61 2.10 -10.04
N ASP A 159 6.54 1.61 -10.67
CA ASP A 159 5.33 1.14 -10.01
C ASP A 159 5.26 -0.40 -10.02
N SER A 160 5.09 -0.98 -8.83
CA SER A 160 4.89 -2.43 -8.68
C SER A 160 3.44 -2.79 -8.91
N PHE A 161 3.14 -3.49 -10.02
CA PHE A 161 1.80 -4.02 -10.29
C PHE A 161 1.68 -5.46 -9.82
N TYR A 162 0.50 -5.84 -9.31
CA TYR A 162 0.25 -7.18 -8.80
C TYR A 162 -0.87 -7.85 -9.59
N SER A 163 -0.59 -9.01 -10.18
CA SER A 163 -1.62 -9.83 -10.81
C SER A 163 -2.18 -10.84 -9.83
N PHE A 164 -3.48 -10.78 -9.59
CA PHE A 164 -4.19 -11.77 -8.79
C PHE A 164 -3.96 -13.20 -9.32
N LYS A 165 -3.84 -14.17 -8.39
CA LYS A 165 -3.71 -15.61 -8.70
C LYS A 165 -4.62 -16.50 -7.87
N SER A 166 -4.73 -16.25 -6.57
CA SER A 166 -5.57 -17.06 -5.67
C SER A 166 -5.98 -16.24 -4.46
N CYS A 167 -7.12 -16.57 -3.87
CA CYS A 167 -7.67 -15.96 -2.66
C CYS A 167 -8.10 -17.09 -1.71
N LEU A 168 -7.60 -17.09 -0.48
CA LEU A 168 -7.99 -18.04 0.56
C LEU A 168 -8.78 -17.29 1.63
N ARG A 169 -10.01 -17.68 1.90
CA ARG A 169 -10.79 -17.10 3.00
C ARG A 169 -10.19 -17.53 4.33
N MET A 170 -10.03 -16.60 5.27
CA MET A 170 -9.41 -16.92 6.56
C MET A 170 -10.23 -17.95 7.36
N SER A 171 -11.54 -18.03 7.13
CA SER A 171 -12.43 -19.01 7.77
C SER A 171 -12.15 -20.47 7.41
N THR A 172 -11.41 -20.74 6.33
CA THR A 172 -11.09 -22.10 5.85
C THR A 172 -9.59 -22.36 5.78
N VAL A 173 -8.78 -21.43 6.30
CA VAL A 173 -7.32 -21.54 6.39
C VAL A 173 -6.95 -22.23 7.70
N ALA A 174 -6.00 -23.17 7.62
CA ALA A 174 -5.29 -23.71 8.76
C ALA A 174 -3.78 -23.60 8.49
N ILE A 175 -2.96 -23.42 9.52
CA ILE A 175 -1.51 -23.25 9.38
C ILE A 175 -0.74 -24.36 10.09
N THR A 176 0.43 -24.70 9.55
CA THR A 176 1.44 -25.54 10.21
C THR A 176 2.73 -24.74 10.32
N GLU A 177 3.19 -24.46 11.54
CA GLU A 177 4.37 -23.61 11.78
C GLU A 177 5.69 -24.28 11.39
N THR A 178 5.80 -25.59 11.58
CA THR A 178 7.06 -26.32 11.38
C THR A 178 7.02 -27.17 10.12
N VAL A 179 7.96 -26.90 9.20
CA VAL A 179 8.22 -27.74 8.01
C VAL A 179 9.59 -28.37 8.18
N LYS A 180 9.68 -29.69 7.96
CA LYS A 180 10.96 -30.41 8.07
C LYS A 180 11.98 -29.85 7.06
N GLY A 181 13.18 -29.53 7.55
CA GLY A 181 14.34 -29.16 6.72
C GLY A 181 14.54 -27.67 6.44
N ASP A 182 13.61 -26.77 6.81
CA ASP A 182 13.84 -25.32 6.69
C ASP A 182 13.04 -24.53 7.73
N VAL A 183 13.74 -23.85 8.64
CA VAL A 183 13.14 -23.04 9.71
C VAL A 183 12.38 -21.82 9.20
N LYS A 184 12.63 -21.38 7.96
CA LYS A 184 11.95 -20.25 7.30
C LYS A 184 10.68 -20.65 6.57
N LYS A 185 10.36 -21.95 6.52
CA LYS A 185 9.15 -22.48 5.88
C LYS A 185 8.02 -22.68 6.88
N PHE A 186 6.80 -22.44 6.41
CA PHE A 186 5.55 -22.79 7.09
C PHE A 186 4.52 -23.24 6.03
N GLU A 187 3.44 -23.89 6.46
CA GLU A 187 2.39 -24.36 5.57
C GLU A 187 1.08 -23.65 5.83
N ILE A 188 0.34 -23.41 4.75
CA ILE A 188 -1.03 -22.92 4.76
C ILE A 188 -1.88 -23.99 4.08
N CYS A 189 -2.71 -24.67 4.87
CA CYS A 189 -3.67 -25.65 4.42
C CYS A 189 -5.03 -24.98 4.14
N TYR A 190 -5.65 -25.37 3.04
CA TYR A 190 -6.97 -24.89 2.63
C TYR A 190 -7.92 -26.06 2.36
N SER A 191 -9.22 -25.87 2.61
CA SER A 191 -10.28 -26.87 2.34
C SER A 191 -9.96 -28.25 2.95
N GLY A 192 -9.80 -28.33 4.28
CA GLY A 192 -9.55 -29.62 4.95
C GLY A 192 -8.22 -30.32 4.55
N ARG A 193 -7.20 -29.53 4.16
CA ARG A 193 -5.89 -29.99 3.65
C ARG A 193 -5.92 -30.59 2.23
N GLU A 194 -6.94 -30.31 1.43
CA GLU A 194 -6.95 -30.69 0.01
C GLU A 194 -5.84 -29.98 -0.78
N VAL A 195 -5.59 -28.71 -0.44
CA VAL A 195 -4.50 -27.89 -0.99
C VAL A 195 -3.59 -27.42 0.13
N VAL A 196 -2.29 -27.62 -0.04
CA VAL A 196 -1.25 -27.19 0.90
C VAL A 196 -0.30 -26.25 0.17
N TYR A 197 -0.20 -25.02 0.67
CA TYR A 197 0.78 -24.03 0.23
C TYR A 197 1.97 -24.06 1.19
N ILE A 198 3.14 -24.45 0.70
CA ILE A 198 4.38 -24.35 1.47
C ILE A 198 4.97 -22.98 1.16
N VAL A 199 5.11 -22.13 2.17
CA VAL A 199 5.56 -20.75 2.04
C VAL A 199 6.92 -20.61 2.70
N GLN A 200 7.93 -20.15 1.95
CA GLN A 200 9.25 -19.82 2.48
C GLN A 200 9.41 -18.30 2.58
N ALA A 201 9.61 -17.82 3.80
CA ALA A 201 9.90 -16.44 4.10
C ALA A 201 11.36 -16.07 3.76
N PRO A 202 11.66 -14.79 3.47
CA PRO A 202 13.03 -14.33 3.28
C PRO A 202 13.88 -14.55 4.53
N THR A 203 13.31 -14.26 5.71
CA THR A 203 13.96 -14.43 7.02
C THR A 203 13.03 -15.11 8.04
N VAL A 204 13.59 -15.58 9.15
CA VAL A 204 12.82 -16.23 10.23
C VAL A 204 11.90 -15.23 10.91
N GLU A 205 12.34 -13.99 11.09
CA GLU A 205 11.57 -12.91 11.71
C GLU A 205 10.32 -12.60 10.90
N VAL A 206 10.43 -12.57 9.56
CA VAL A 206 9.28 -12.40 8.67
C VAL A 206 8.31 -13.57 8.80
N LYS A 207 8.81 -14.81 8.85
CA LYS A 207 7.95 -15.98 9.10
C LYS A 207 7.19 -15.84 10.43
N VAL A 208 7.89 -15.50 11.52
CA VAL A 208 7.29 -15.38 12.86
C VAL A 208 6.24 -14.27 12.88
N ALA A 209 6.53 -13.11 12.28
CA ALA A 209 5.57 -12.01 12.17
C ALA A 209 4.30 -12.44 11.42
N TRP A 210 4.44 -13.16 10.31
CA TRP A 210 3.31 -13.66 9.53
C TRP A 210 2.50 -14.71 10.27
N LEU A 211 3.15 -15.66 10.94
CA LEU A 211 2.45 -16.67 11.73
C LEU A 211 1.67 -16.05 12.88
N ASN A 212 2.26 -15.09 13.61
CA ASN A 212 1.60 -14.40 14.70
C ASN A 212 0.33 -13.69 14.24
N GLU A 213 0.37 -12.96 13.12
CA GLU A 213 -0.80 -12.26 12.61
C GLU A 213 -1.87 -13.22 12.07
N ILE A 214 -1.49 -14.28 11.37
CA ILE A 214 -2.45 -15.30 10.93
C ILE A 214 -3.11 -15.98 12.13
N GLN A 215 -2.34 -16.35 13.16
CA GLN A 215 -2.86 -16.94 14.39
C GLN A 215 -3.82 -16.00 15.10
N LYS A 216 -3.51 -14.71 15.22
CA LYS A 216 -4.41 -13.71 15.81
C LYS A 216 -5.75 -13.62 15.07
N ILE A 217 -5.75 -13.70 13.75
CA ILE A 217 -6.99 -13.71 12.94
C ILE A 217 -7.78 -14.99 13.19
N LEU A 218 -7.11 -16.15 13.14
CA LEU A 218 -7.75 -17.46 13.33
C LEU A 218 -8.29 -17.66 14.76
N ALA A 219 -7.63 -17.07 15.76
CA ALA A 219 -8.05 -17.09 17.16
C ALA A 219 -9.22 -16.15 17.46
N ASN A 220 -9.70 -15.36 16.49
CA ASN A 220 -10.82 -14.43 16.66
C ASN A 220 -12.06 -14.88 15.86
N PRO A 221 -12.98 -15.64 16.47
CA PRO A 221 -14.17 -16.17 15.79
C PRO A 221 -15.11 -15.09 15.23
N GLN A 222 -15.13 -13.91 15.84
CA GLN A 222 -15.98 -12.80 15.39
C GLN A 222 -15.49 -12.24 14.04
N LYS A 223 -14.17 -12.07 13.87
CA LYS A 223 -13.56 -11.65 12.59
C LYS A 223 -13.77 -12.67 11.46
N LEU A 224 -13.80 -13.96 11.79
CA LEU A 224 -14.06 -15.03 10.82
C LEU A 224 -15.52 -15.08 10.36
N ARG A 225 -16.47 -14.70 11.23
CA ARG A 225 -17.92 -14.66 10.90
C ARG A 225 -18.32 -13.42 10.10
N GLN A 226 -17.68 -12.27 10.28
CA GLN A 226 -18.00 -11.06 9.52
C GLN A 226 -17.74 -11.22 8.00
N GLY A 227 -16.74 -12.03 7.62
CA GLY A 227 -16.47 -12.36 6.22
C GLY A 227 -17.57 -13.18 5.51
N PHE A 228 -18.51 -13.79 6.26
CA PHE A 228 -19.62 -14.57 5.68
C PHE A 228 -20.76 -13.72 5.15
N TYR A 229 -20.97 -12.49 5.64
CA TYR A 229 -22.09 -11.66 5.21
C TYR A 229 -21.76 -10.76 4.02
N HIS A 230 -20.48 -10.39 3.86
CA HIS A 230 -20.07 -9.43 2.83
C HIS A 230 -19.75 -10.08 1.47
N LEU A 231 -19.20 -11.30 1.45
CA LEU A 231 -18.75 -12.01 0.24
C LEU A 231 -19.81 -12.96 -0.37
N SER A 232 -21.02 -13.00 0.21
CA SER A 232 -22.09 -13.94 -0.17
C SER A 232 -23.09 -13.36 -1.18
N TYR A 233 -23.03 -12.06 -1.46
CA TYR A 233 -23.83 -11.38 -2.47
C TYR A 233 -22.96 -10.85 -3.60
N GLY A 234 -22.33 -11.76 -4.35
CA GLY A 234 -21.88 -11.48 -5.73
C GLY A 234 -23.00 -11.83 -6.70
N PRO A 235 -23.26 -11.04 -7.76
CA PRO A 235 -24.39 -11.27 -8.64
C PRO A 235 -24.24 -12.59 -9.42
N ARG A 236 -25.32 -13.35 -9.46
CA ARG A 236 -25.48 -14.53 -10.33
C ARG A 236 -25.22 -14.13 -11.79
N GLU A 237 -24.40 -14.90 -12.47
CA GLU A 237 -24.23 -14.85 -13.92
C GLU A 237 -25.60 -15.03 -14.61
N GLY A 238 -26.01 -14.01 -15.35
CA GLY A 238 -27.01 -14.09 -16.42
C GLY A 238 -26.33 -13.75 -17.75
N PRO A 239 -26.80 -14.29 -18.88
CA PRO A 239 -26.06 -14.27 -20.14
C PRO A 239 -25.90 -12.85 -20.69
N LEU A 240 -24.74 -12.63 -21.32
CA LEU A 240 -24.35 -11.43 -22.06
C LEU A 240 -25.48 -10.90 -22.95
N SER A 241 -25.84 -9.63 -22.73
CA SER A 241 -26.36 -8.78 -23.79
C SER A 241 -25.30 -7.71 -24.10
N SER A 242 -24.85 -7.75 -25.35
CA SER A 242 -23.99 -6.78 -26.00
C SER A 242 -24.69 -5.43 -26.05
N GLU A 243 -24.21 -4.43 -25.29
CA GLU A 243 -24.28 -2.97 -25.60
C GLU A 243 -23.97 -2.12 -24.35
N ALA A 244 -22.70 -2.05 -23.92
CA ALA A 244 -22.23 -0.98 -23.02
C ALA A 244 -20.71 -0.75 -23.10
N CYS A 245 -20.13 -0.90 -24.29
CA CYS A 245 -18.78 -0.43 -24.60
C CYS A 245 -18.88 0.60 -25.71
N ARG A 246 -19.33 1.81 -25.38
CA ARG A 246 -19.11 3.06 -26.12
C ARG A 246 -19.56 4.23 -25.24
N LEU A 247 -18.81 5.32 -25.31
CA LEU A 247 -18.99 6.61 -24.64
C LEU A 247 -18.32 6.76 -23.26
N ARG A 248 -17.01 6.99 -23.29
CA ARG A 248 -16.44 8.13 -22.57
C ARG A 248 -15.19 8.65 -23.30
N GLY A 249 -15.47 9.32 -24.43
CA GLY A 249 -14.55 10.29 -25.02
C GLY A 249 -14.55 11.61 -24.23
N PRO A 250 -13.66 12.55 -24.57
CA PRO A 250 -13.25 13.66 -23.70
C PRO A 250 -14.32 14.75 -23.65
N TYR A 251 -14.62 15.27 -22.46
CA TYR A 251 -15.46 16.46 -22.34
C TYR A 251 -14.63 17.73 -22.58
N PRO A 252 -15.14 18.69 -23.36
CA PRO A 252 -14.45 19.92 -23.71
C PRO A 252 -14.46 20.96 -22.58
N LEU A 253 -13.37 21.71 -22.51
CA LEU A 253 -13.19 22.91 -21.70
C LEU A 253 -14.22 23.99 -22.10
N SER A 254 -14.96 24.51 -21.13
CA SER A 254 -15.65 25.78 -21.25
C SER A 254 -15.43 26.61 -19.99
N VAL A 255 -14.78 27.76 -20.18
CA VAL A 255 -14.50 28.78 -19.15
C VAL A 255 -15.65 29.80 -19.20
N PRO A 256 -16.26 30.15 -18.06
CA PRO A 256 -16.95 31.42 -17.93
C PRO A 256 -16.09 32.40 -17.13
N SER A 257 -15.83 33.54 -17.75
CA SER A 257 -15.34 34.75 -17.14
C SER A 257 -16.34 35.31 -16.14
N ARG A 258 -15.88 35.66 -14.93
CA ARG A 258 -16.39 36.78 -14.12
C ARG A 258 -15.52 36.99 -12.88
N SER A 259 -14.92 38.16 -12.80
CA SER A 259 -14.43 38.77 -11.55
C SER A 259 -15.60 39.01 -10.59
N PRO A 260 -15.36 39.07 -9.26
CA PRO A 260 -15.04 40.39 -8.70
C PRO A 260 -13.97 40.42 -7.60
N ARG A 261 -13.42 41.62 -7.44
CA ARG A 261 -12.60 42.16 -6.34
C ARG A 261 -13.08 41.70 -4.95
N SER A 262 -12.15 41.45 -4.02
CA SER A 262 -11.83 42.38 -2.93
C SER A 262 -10.91 41.76 -1.85
N LEU A 263 -9.87 42.55 -1.53
CA LEU A 263 -9.29 42.80 -0.21
C LEU A 263 -9.10 41.63 0.77
N TRP A 264 -7.85 41.17 0.89
CA TRP A 264 -7.23 40.99 2.22
C TRP A 264 -5.80 41.53 2.19
N THR A 265 -5.57 42.49 3.08
CA THR A 265 -4.35 43.22 3.36
C THR A 265 -3.29 42.33 4.01
N LEU A 266 -2.05 42.52 3.57
CA LEU A 266 -0.82 42.02 4.19
C LEU A 266 -0.60 42.63 5.57
N SER A 267 -0.08 41.85 6.50
CA SER A 267 0.79 42.34 7.57
C SER A 267 1.89 41.31 7.82
N GLY A 268 3.12 41.75 7.62
CA GLY A 268 4.32 40.94 7.59
C GLY A 268 4.87 40.57 8.95
N GLY A 269 5.81 39.64 8.92
CA GLY A 269 6.62 39.23 10.06
C GLY A 269 7.79 38.40 9.56
N SER A 270 8.86 39.07 9.16
CA SER A 270 10.16 38.47 8.82
C SER A 270 10.87 38.03 10.09
N VAL A 271 11.26 36.75 10.19
CA VAL A 271 12.33 36.31 11.09
C VAL A 271 13.21 35.33 10.32
N ARG A 272 14.43 35.77 9.99
CA ARG A 272 15.53 34.91 9.56
C ARG A 272 16.02 34.09 10.75
N SER A 273 16.19 32.78 10.58
CA SER A 273 17.15 32.03 11.39
C SER A 273 17.90 31.03 10.52
N SER A 274 19.21 31.13 10.61
CA SER A 274 20.24 30.39 9.91
C SER A 274 20.64 29.16 10.72
N SER A 275 20.50 27.97 10.16
CA SER A 275 21.28 26.79 10.56
C SER A 275 21.18 25.73 9.46
N GLY A 276 22.32 25.40 8.84
CA GLY A 276 22.39 24.40 7.77
C GLY A 276 21.95 23.00 8.22
N PRO A 277 21.46 22.15 7.30
CA PRO A 277 20.93 20.86 7.67
C PRO A 277 22.05 19.87 7.97
N ARG A 278 22.07 19.36 9.21
CA ARG A 278 22.81 18.15 9.57
C ARG A 278 22.20 16.95 8.86
N ARG A 279 23.09 16.13 8.30
CA ARG A 279 22.82 14.91 7.52
C ARG A 279 22.18 13.86 8.43
N TRP A 280 20.95 13.44 8.13
CA TRP A 280 20.27 12.35 8.83
C TRP A 280 20.28 11.11 7.95
N ASP A 281 20.89 10.04 8.45
CA ASP A 281 20.99 8.75 7.78
C ASP A 281 19.66 7.98 7.94
N VAL A 282 19.03 7.68 6.81
CA VAL A 282 17.67 7.07 6.73
C VAL A 282 17.75 5.61 6.25
N SER A 283 18.93 5.00 6.32
CA SER A 283 19.27 3.71 5.70
C SER A 283 18.61 2.46 6.32
N HIS A 284 17.79 2.62 7.36
CA HIS A 284 17.16 1.48 8.07
C HIS A 284 15.66 1.29 7.86
N TRP A 285 15.00 2.12 7.04
CA TRP A 285 13.58 1.93 6.74
C TRP A 285 13.29 2.09 5.26
N THR A 286 12.65 1.08 4.68
CA THR A 286 12.07 1.12 3.33
C THR A 286 10.94 2.15 3.32
N VAL A 287 11.29 3.41 3.07
CA VAL A 287 10.43 4.33 2.33
C VAL A 287 9.89 3.51 1.15
N PRO A 288 8.57 3.38 0.98
CA PRO A 288 8.02 2.58 -0.11
C PRO A 288 8.71 3.00 -1.41
N GLN A 289 9.10 2.07 -2.27
CA GLN A 289 9.94 2.37 -3.44
C GLN A 289 9.35 3.52 -4.30
N VAL A 290 8.02 3.66 -4.31
CA VAL A 290 7.27 4.77 -4.94
C VAL A 290 7.67 6.17 -4.41
N TRP A 291 8.08 6.29 -3.16
CA TRP A 291 8.47 7.54 -2.50
C TRP A 291 9.98 7.77 -2.43
N GLN A 292 10.80 6.79 -2.85
CA GLN A 292 12.26 6.92 -2.83
C GLN A 292 12.76 7.92 -3.88
N ALA A 293 12.10 8.04 -5.04
CA ALA A 293 12.41 9.07 -6.04
C ALA A 293 12.21 10.49 -5.50
N SER A 294 11.16 10.69 -4.70
CA SER A 294 10.81 11.99 -4.09
C SER A 294 11.72 12.42 -2.93
N ALA A 295 12.43 11.49 -2.29
CA ALA A 295 13.44 11.79 -1.28
C ALA A 295 14.77 12.24 -1.90
N GLY A 296 15.03 11.90 -3.17
CA GLY A 296 16.23 12.26 -3.92
C GLY A 296 16.21 13.66 -4.54
N GLN A 297 15.03 14.25 -4.78
CA GLN A 297 14.88 15.52 -5.49
C GLN A 297 15.00 16.80 -4.62
N CYS A 298 15.36 16.67 -3.34
CA CYS A 298 15.72 17.80 -2.47
C CYS A 298 17.23 17.81 -2.17
N ARG A 299 18.04 17.50 -3.18
CA ARG A 299 19.45 17.88 -3.25
C ARG A 299 19.57 18.86 -4.40
N ASP A 300 19.41 20.13 -4.06
CA ASP A 300 20.10 21.31 -4.61
C ASP A 300 19.41 22.58 -4.10
#